data_AF-A0A6J7V928-F1
#
_entry.id   AF-A0A6J7V928-F1
#
_cell.length_a   1.000
_cell.length_b   1.000
_cell.length_c   1.000
_cell.angle_alpha   90.00
_cell.angle_beta   90.00
_cell.angle_gamma   90.00
#
_symmetry.space_group_name_H-M   'P 1'
#
loop_
_entity.id
_entity.type
_entity.pdbx_description
1 polymer ?
#
loop_
_entity_poly.entity_id
_entity_poly.type
_entity_poly.pdbx_seq_one_letter_code
_entity_poly.pdbx_strand_id
1 'polypeptide(L)' 'MADLLIRDLAPELVIALDAKAKTLGISRVELVRRTITRDIAISAESVTEQHLVALTELLPDLGDVEIMRGAWS' A
#
# COMPACT_ATOMS: atom_id res chain seq x y z
N MET A 1 3.90 22.70 2.59
CA MET A 1 3.33 21.75 1.61
C MET A 1 3.90 22.12 0.25
N ALA A 2 4.35 21.13 -0.52
CA ALA A 2 4.82 21.33 -1.88
C ALA A 2 3.79 20.76 -2.85
N ASP A 3 3.51 21.50 -3.92
CA ASP A 3 2.61 21.06 -4.98
C ASP A 3 3.42 20.40 -6.10
N LEU A 4 2.90 19.29 -6.64
CA LEU A 4 3.52 18.56 -7.74
C LEU A 4 2.63 18.68 -8.97
N LEU A 5 3.19 19.20 -10.06
CA LEU A 5 2.55 19.20 -11.37
C LEU A 5 3.19 18.12 -12.25
N ILE A 6 2.41 17.11 -12.60
CA ILE A 6 2.83 16.07 -13.55
C ILE A 6 2.27 16.44 -14.93
N ARG A 7 3.15 16.67 -15.89
CA ARG A 7 2.80 17.09 -17.26
C ARG A 7 2.87 15.90 -18.21
N ASP A 8 2.25 16.07 -19.38
CA ASP A 8 2.36 15.15 -20.51
C ASP A 8 1.92 13.71 -20.19
N LEU A 9 0.92 13.56 -19.32
CA LEU A 9 0.28 12.25 -19.12
C LEU A 9 -0.55 11.88 -20.34
N ALA A 10 -0.39 10.64 -20.77
CA ALA A 10 -1.25 10.05 -21.77
C ALA A 10 -2.72 10.04 -21.26
N PRO A 11 -3.72 10.43 -22.08
CA PRO A 11 -5.12 10.52 -21.66
C PRO A 11 -5.66 9.22 -21.04
N GLU A 12 -5.25 8.08 -21.56
CA GLU A 12 -5.63 6.75 -21.09
C GLU A 12 -5.18 6.49 -19.65
N LEU A 13 -4.03 7.05 -19.22
CA LEU A 13 -3.57 6.93 -17.84
C LEU A 13 -4.45 7.74 -16.90
N VAL A 14 -4.90 8.93 -17.33
CA VAL A 14 -5.83 9.75 -16.54
C VAL A 14 -7.15 9.03 -16.34
N ILE A 15 -7.68 8.39 -17.39
CA ILE A 15 -8.89 7.57 -17.33
C ILE A 15 -8.71 6.38 -16.38
N ALA A 16 -7.58 5.68 -16.46
CA ALA A 16 -7.28 4.57 -15.56
C ALA A 16 -7.16 5.00 -14.09
N LEU A 17 -6.55 6.16 -13.83
CA LEU A 17 -6.47 6.76 -12.50
C LEU A 17 -7.87 7.11 -11.96
N ASP A 18 -8.73 7.70 -12.78
CA ASP A 18 -10.11 8.01 -12.39
C ASP A 18 -10.92 6.76 -12.07
N ALA A 19 -10.81 5.73 -12.91
CA ALA A 19 -11.48 4.47 -12.68
C ALA A 19 -11.04 3.85 -11.35
N LYS A 20 -9.73 3.80 -11.08
CA LYS A 20 -9.19 3.27 -9.82
C LYS A 20 -9.56 4.14 -8.61
N ALA A 21 -9.58 5.46 -8.75
CA ALA A 21 -9.98 6.35 -7.67
C ALA A 21 -11.46 6.14 -7.33
N LYS A 22 -12.32 5.99 -8.35
CA LYS A 22 -13.75 5.70 -8.21
C LYS A 22 -14.01 4.36 -7.53
N THR A 23 -13.30 3.29 -7.89
CA THR A 23 -13.48 1.98 -7.24
C THR A 23 -13.12 2.02 -5.76
N LEU A 24 -12.17 2.88 -5.38
CA LEU A 24 -11.74 3.09 -4.00
C LEU A 24 -12.54 4.17 -3.25
N GLY A 25 -13.47 4.86 -3.93
CA GLY A 25 -14.26 5.94 -3.33
C GLY A 25 -13.44 7.18 -2.92
N ILE A 26 -12.31 7.43 -3.57
CA ILE A 26 -11.42 8.57 -3.27
C ILE A 26 -11.24 9.47 -4.49
N SER A 27 -10.69 10.67 -4.27
CA SER A 27 -10.34 11.56 -5.38
C SER A 27 -9.09 11.07 -6.12
N ARG A 28 -8.93 11.46 -7.38
CA ARG A 28 -7.71 11.20 -8.16
C ARG A 28 -6.45 11.72 -7.46
N VAL A 29 -6.51 12.93 -6.90
CA VAL A 29 -5.38 13.55 -6.18
C VAL A 29 -5.01 12.72 -4.96
N GLU A 30 -5.99 12.21 -4.22
CA GLU A 30 -5.74 11.38 -3.05
C GLU A 30 -5.17 10.01 -3.43
N LEU A 31 -5.65 9.41 -4.53
CA LEU A 31 -5.06 8.19 -5.08
C LEU A 31 -3.56 8.39 -5.38
N VAL A 32 -3.23 9.44 -6.14
CA VAL A 32 -1.84 9.75 -6.52
C VAL A 32 -0.98 10.03 -5.27
N ARG A 33 -1.49 10.80 -4.31
CA ARG A 33 -0.80 11.06 -3.03
C ARG A 33 -0.46 9.76 -2.31
N ARG A 34 -1.45 8.88 -2.09
CA ARG A 34 -1.23 7.59 -1.40
C ARG A 34 -0.27 6.69 -2.16
N THR A 35 -0.33 6.68 -3.49
CA THR A 35 0.59 5.90 -4.32
C THR A 35 2.02 6.39 -4.15
N ILE A 36 2.28 7.70 -4.25
CA ILE A 36 3.63 8.26 -4.06
C ILE A 36 4.14 8.01 -2.64
N THR A 37 3.31 8.25 -1.61
CA THR A 37 3.69 7.99 -0.22
C THR A 37 4.04 6.52 0.01
N ARG A 38 3.26 5.59 -0.57
CA ARG A 38 3.55 4.16 -0.47
C ARG A 38 4.85 3.82 -1.17
N ASP A 39 5.08 4.33 -2.37
CA ASP A 39 6.27 4.05 -3.17
C ASP A 39 7.55 4.49 -2.46
N ILE A 40 7.54 5.69 -1.86
CA ILE A 40 8.67 6.22 -1.07
C ILE A 40 8.93 5.39 0.20
N ALA A 41 7.88 4.81 0.80
CA ALA A 41 8.00 4.03 2.02
C ALA A 41 8.51 2.59 1.79
N ILE A 42 8.57 2.12 0.54
CA ILE A 42 9.05 0.77 0.23
C ILE A 42 10.57 0.73 0.38
N SER A 43 11.05 -0.16 1.27
CA SER A 43 12.48 -0.45 1.38
C SER A 43 12.98 -1.18 0.12
N ALA A 44 14.15 -0.78 -0.36
CA ALA A 44 14.85 -1.46 -1.46
C ALA A 44 15.70 -2.66 -1.00
N GLU A 45 15.68 -2.97 0.29
CA GLU A 45 16.41 -4.12 0.84
C GLU A 45 15.88 -5.44 0.30
N SER A 46 16.79 -6.38 0.02
CA SER A 46 16.40 -7.72 -0.39
C SER A 46 15.80 -8.48 0.78
N VAL A 47 14.69 -9.17 0.52
CA VAL A 47 14.11 -10.10 1.47
C VAL A 47 14.83 -11.44 1.35
N THR A 48 15.37 -11.93 2.46
CA THR A 48 16.03 -13.24 2.57
C THR A 48 15.13 -14.24 3.30
N GLU A 49 15.49 -15.52 3.25
CA GLU A 49 14.80 -16.57 4.01
C GLU A 49 14.86 -16.30 5.53
N GLN A 50 15.99 -15.79 6.04
CA GLN A 50 16.15 -15.45 7.45
C GLN A 50 15.16 -14.37 7.90
N HIS A 51 14.84 -13.39 7.05
CA HIS A 51 13.79 -12.40 7.35
C HIS A 51 12.42 -13.05 7.50
N LEU A 52 12.12 -14.08 6.70
CA LEU A 52 10.85 -14.82 6.78
C LEU A 52 10.80 -15.68 8.05
N VAL A 53 11.89 -16.37 8.40
CA VAL A 53 11.97 -17.13 9.67
C VAL A 53 11.77 -16.20 10.86
N ALA A 54 12.49 -15.08 10.90
CA ALA A 54 12.34 -14.08 11.97
C ALA A 54 10.90 -13.53 12.08
N LEU A 55 10.19 -13.37 10.95
CA LEU A 55 8.79 -12.95 10.96
C LEU A 55 7.88 -13.99 11.62
N THR A 56 8.10 -15.28 11.37
CA THR A 56 7.31 -16.36 12.00
C THR A 56 7.54 -16.46 13.50
N GLU A 57 8.75 -16.15 13.96
CA GLU A 57 9.08 -16.10 15.38
C GLU A 57 8.52 -14.83 16.05
N LEU A 58 8.46 -13.71 15.33
CA LEU A 58 7.96 -12.43 15.84
C LEU A 58 6.44 -12.39 15.98
N LEU A 59 5.71 -13.04 15.08
CA LEU A 59 4.25 -12.96 14.98
C LEU A 59 3.59 -14.36 15.03
N PRO A 60 3.88 -15.20 16.04
CA PRO A 60 3.35 -16.56 16.11
C PRO A 60 1.83 -16.58 16.24
N ASP A 61 1.28 -15.57 16.93
CA ASP A 61 -0.14 -15.45 17.25
C ASP A 61 -1.02 -15.20 16.02
N LEU A 62 -0.46 -14.74 14.90
CA LEU A 62 -1.23 -14.60 13.65
C LEU A 62 -1.80 -15.93 13.15
N GLY A 63 -1.21 -17.06 13.57
CA GLY A 63 -1.72 -18.41 13.28
C GLY A 63 -2.73 -18.94 14.29
N ASP A 64 -2.94 -18.26 15.43
CA ASP A 64 -3.87 -18.70 16.47
C ASP A 64 -5.26 -18.11 16.24
N VAL A 65 -6.22 -18.99 15.96
CA VAL A 65 -7.60 -18.60 15.64
C VAL A 65 -8.29 -17.92 16.81
N GLU A 66 -8.02 -18.32 18.05
CA GLU A 66 -8.70 -17.76 19.22
C GLU A 66 -8.11 -16.39 19.59
N ILE A 67 -6.79 -16.21 19.44
CA ILE A 67 -6.17 -14.89 19.60
C ILE A 67 -6.68 -13.94 18.51
N MET A 68 -6.69 -14.38 17.25
CA MET A 68 -7.20 -13.57 16.15
C MET A 68 -8.68 -13.25 16.32
N ARG A 69 -9.52 -14.18 16.80
CA ARG A 69 -10.92 -13.90 17.13
C ARG A 69 -11.04 -12.75 18.13
N GLY A 70 -10.20 -12.70 19.16
CA GLY A 70 -10.16 -11.61 20.13
C GLY A 70 -9.69 -10.26 19.56
N ALA A 71 -8.86 -10.27 18.51
CA ALA A 71 -8.39 -9.04 17.86
C ALA A 71 -9.46 -8.34 17.00
N TRP A 72 -10.52 -9.05 16.60
CA TRP A 72 -11.60 -8.55 15.73
C TRP A 72 -12.96 -8.39 16.42
N SER A 73 -13.05 -8.67 17.72
CA SER A 73 -14.26 -8.44 18.54
C SER A 73 -14.32 -7.01 19.06
#